data_AF-Q9LCW4-F1
#
_entry.id   AF-Q9LCW4-F1
#
_cell.length_a   1.000
_cell.length_b   1.000
_cell.length_c   1.000
_cell.angle_alpha   90.00
_cell.angle_beta   90.00
_cell.angle_gamma   90.00
#
_symmetry.space_group_name_H-M   'P 1'
#
loop_
_entity.id
_entity.type
_entity.pdbx_description
1 polymer ?
#
loop_
_entity_poly.entity_id
_entity_poly.type
_entity_poly.pdbx_seq_one_letter_code
_entity_poly.pdbx_strand_id
1 'polypeptide(L)'
;MNRSTLGSALRELRKSSGLEAKAVARGAAMSSSKLSKIENGNTAPSVTDVDCILTAIGVSNEAKAEFMAVAREAATEVTAWRLVRRLGYSRKQQQVQALEAQTALLRLFQPALIPGLLQTPEYVRAVFTRESLGEVELERTIGARLARQRVLYSREKTFRFV
;
A
#
# COMPACT_ATOMS: atom_id res chain seq x y z
N MET A 1 5.01 -21.58 1.61
CA MET A 1 5.53 -20.66 0.56
C MET A 1 6.26 -19.49 1.23
N ASN A 2 7.26 -18.87 0.60
CA ASN A 2 8.00 -17.72 1.16
C ASN A 2 8.12 -16.57 0.14
N ARG A 3 8.61 -15.38 0.55
CA ARG A 3 8.65 -14.18 -0.31
C ARG A 3 9.30 -14.41 -1.68
N SER A 4 10.40 -15.17 -1.75
CA SER A 4 11.13 -15.41 -3.01
C SER A 4 10.39 -16.37 -3.94
N THR A 5 9.49 -17.20 -3.41
CA THR A 5 8.72 -18.20 -4.17
C THR A 5 7.27 -17.77 -4.45
N LEU A 6 6.83 -16.61 -3.93
CA LEU A 6 5.46 -16.13 -4.14
C LEU A 6 5.13 -15.88 -5.61
N GLY A 7 6.06 -15.29 -6.37
CA GLY A 7 5.88 -15.04 -7.80
C GLY A 7 5.75 -16.31 -8.63
N SER A 8 6.62 -17.30 -8.38
CA SER A 8 6.55 -18.60 -9.05
C SER A 8 5.30 -19.39 -8.65
N ALA A 9 4.87 -19.33 -7.39
CA ALA A 9 3.63 -19.95 -6.95
C ALA A 9 2.40 -19.36 -7.66
N LEU A 10 2.33 -18.03 -7.82
CA LEU A 10 1.26 -17.38 -8.59
C LEU A 10 1.27 -17.82 -10.06
N ARG A 11 2.46 -17.99 -10.65
CA ARG A 11 2.61 -18.48 -12.02
C ARG A 11 2.09 -19.91 -12.18
N GLU A 12 2.45 -20.80 -11.27
CA GLU A 12 1.99 -22.19 -11.29
C GLU A 12 0.48 -22.28 -11.09
N LEU A 13 -0.07 -21.47 -10.17
CA LEU A 13 -1.51 -21.39 -9.97
C LEU A 13 -2.22 -20.96 -11.26
N ARG A 14 -1.76 -19.88 -11.92
CA ARG A 14 -2.33 -19.44 -13.20
C ARG A 14 -2.29 -20.54 -14.27
N LYS A 15 -1.14 -21.22 -14.42
CA LYS A 15 -1.00 -22.31 -15.39
C LYS A 15 -1.97 -23.45 -15.11
N SER A 16 -2.11 -23.83 -13.84
CA SER A 16 -3.03 -24.89 -13.43
C SER A 16 -4.50 -24.55 -13.71
N SER A 17 -4.86 -23.26 -13.64
CA SER A 17 -6.19 -22.76 -14.03
C SER A 17 -6.40 -22.62 -15.54
N GLY A 18 -5.39 -22.88 -16.37
CA GLY A 18 -5.50 -22.78 -17.84
C GLY A 18 -5.62 -21.33 -18.37
N LEU A 19 -5.44 -20.32 -17.52
CA LEU A 19 -5.65 -18.93 -17.91
C LEU A 19 -4.42 -18.32 -18.59
N GLU A 20 -4.65 -17.64 -19.71
CA GLU A 20 -3.62 -16.87 -20.38
C GLU A 20 -3.16 -15.69 -19.50
N ALA A 21 -1.85 -15.43 -19.49
CA ALA A 21 -1.27 -14.31 -18.76
C ALA A 21 -1.92 -12.97 -19.15
N LYS A 22 -2.29 -12.79 -20.42
CA LYS A 22 -2.96 -11.57 -20.90
C LYS A 22 -4.37 -11.42 -20.31
N ALA A 23 -5.09 -12.51 -20.12
CA ALA A 23 -6.42 -12.49 -19.51
C ALA A 23 -6.34 -12.15 -18.02
N VAL A 24 -5.42 -12.79 -17.28
CA VAL A 24 -5.21 -12.50 -15.85
C VAL A 24 -4.72 -11.07 -15.64
N ALA A 25 -3.79 -10.57 -16.46
CA ALA A 25 -3.30 -9.21 -16.34
C ALA A 25 -4.44 -8.17 -16.51
N ARG A 26 -5.34 -8.38 -17.48
CA ARG A 26 -6.54 -7.54 -17.66
C ARG A 26 -7.48 -7.64 -16.47
N GLY A 27 -7.80 -8.84 -16.00
CA GLY A 27 -8.67 -9.05 -14.83
C GLY A 27 -8.11 -8.43 -13.55
N ALA A 28 -6.78 -8.42 -13.42
CA ALA A 28 -6.07 -7.84 -12.29
C ALA A 28 -5.72 -6.34 -12.47
N ALA A 29 -6.27 -5.68 -13.50
CA ALA A 29 -6.05 -4.27 -13.83
C ALA A 29 -4.57 -3.85 -13.91
N MET A 30 -3.72 -4.70 -14.51
CA MET A 30 -2.29 -4.45 -14.65
C MET A 30 -1.76 -4.80 -16.06
N SER A 31 -0.58 -4.29 -16.40
CA SER A 31 0.05 -4.63 -17.68
C SER A 31 0.57 -6.07 -17.68
N SER A 32 0.53 -6.74 -18.84
CA SER A 32 1.12 -8.09 -19.00
C SER A 32 2.61 -8.12 -18.64
N SER A 33 3.32 -7.00 -18.89
CA SER A 33 4.73 -6.85 -18.49
C SER A 33 4.89 -6.87 -16.97
N LYS A 34 4.01 -6.19 -16.22
CA LYS A 34 4.04 -6.21 -14.75
C LYS A 34 3.76 -7.61 -14.22
N LEU A 35 2.72 -8.27 -14.72
CA LEU A 35 2.39 -9.65 -14.34
C LEU A 35 3.56 -10.60 -14.61
N SER A 36 4.16 -10.53 -15.80
CA SER A 36 5.32 -11.37 -16.17
C SER A 36 6.52 -11.14 -15.24
N LYS A 37 6.83 -9.89 -14.89
CA LYS A 37 7.92 -9.59 -13.94
C LYS A 37 7.66 -10.15 -12.54
N ILE A 38 6.40 -10.13 -12.09
CA ILE A 38 6.00 -10.74 -10.81
C ILE A 38 6.15 -12.26 -10.88
N GLU A 39 5.59 -12.90 -11.90
CA GLU A 39 5.62 -14.36 -12.09
C GLU A 39 7.04 -14.92 -12.24
N ASN A 40 7.97 -14.13 -12.76
CA ASN A 40 9.38 -14.50 -12.91
C ASN A 40 10.25 -14.06 -11.73
N GLY A 41 9.69 -13.47 -10.68
CA GLY A 41 10.44 -13.03 -9.50
C GLY A 41 11.30 -11.77 -9.71
N ASN A 42 11.22 -11.13 -10.89
CA ASN A 42 11.95 -9.90 -11.22
C ASN A 42 11.41 -8.67 -10.47
N THR A 43 10.13 -8.70 -10.07
CA THR A 43 9.49 -7.66 -9.27
C THR A 43 8.73 -8.30 -8.11
N ALA A 44 8.98 -7.85 -6.88
CA ALA A 44 8.17 -8.26 -5.75
C ALA A 44 6.74 -7.71 -5.88
N PRO A 45 5.69 -8.55 -5.81
CA PRO A 45 4.31 -8.06 -5.86
C PRO A 45 3.94 -7.34 -4.55
N SER A 46 3.08 -6.32 -4.65
CA SER A 46 2.41 -5.77 -3.47
C SER A 46 1.29 -6.69 -2.99
N VAL A 47 0.83 -6.53 -1.75
CA VAL A 47 -0.33 -7.27 -1.22
C VAL A 47 -1.56 -7.11 -2.13
N THR A 48 -1.77 -5.91 -2.67
CA THR A 48 -2.85 -5.63 -3.64
C THR A 48 -2.63 -6.34 -4.97
N ASP A 49 -1.40 -6.40 -5.47
CA ASP A 49 -1.11 -7.14 -6.71
C ASP A 49 -1.46 -8.62 -6.54
N VAL A 50 -1.10 -9.21 -5.39
CA VAL A 50 -1.42 -10.62 -5.08
C VAL A 50 -2.93 -10.84 -5.03
N ASP A 51 -3.67 -9.99 -4.34
CA ASP A 51 -5.13 -10.09 -4.26
C ASP A 51 -5.81 -9.96 -5.62
N CYS A 52 -5.40 -8.97 -6.43
CA CYS A 52 -5.93 -8.77 -7.77
C CYS A 52 -5.64 -9.98 -8.69
N ILE A 53 -4.43 -10.54 -8.63
CA ILE A 53 -4.05 -11.72 -9.42
C ILE A 53 -4.90 -12.93 -9.01
N LEU A 54 -5.00 -13.22 -7.71
CA LEU A 54 -5.78 -14.36 -7.21
C LEU A 54 -7.27 -14.21 -7.52
N THR A 55 -7.79 -12.98 -7.44
CA THR A 55 -9.17 -12.67 -7.82
C THR A 55 -9.40 -12.88 -9.31
N ALA A 56 -8.47 -12.43 -10.16
CA ALA A 56 -8.56 -12.64 -11.61
C ALA A 56 -8.43 -14.11 -12.02
N ILE A 57 -7.76 -14.93 -11.21
CA ILE A 57 -7.69 -16.39 -11.41
C ILE A 57 -8.98 -17.10 -10.94
N GLY A 58 -9.77 -16.48 -10.06
CA GLY A 58 -11.00 -17.07 -9.50
C GLY A 58 -10.77 -17.99 -8.31
N VAL A 59 -9.68 -17.77 -7.55
CA VAL A 59 -9.32 -18.57 -6.38
C VAL A 59 -10.32 -18.32 -5.23
N SER A 60 -10.70 -19.37 -4.49
CA SER A 60 -11.56 -19.23 -3.31
C SER A 60 -10.89 -18.41 -2.20
N ASN A 61 -11.68 -17.82 -1.30
CA ASN A 61 -11.14 -16.97 -0.23
C ASN A 61 -10.24 -17.75 0.74
N GLU A 62 -10.52 -19.03 0.96
CA GLU A 62 -9.73 -19.92 1.81
C GLU A 62 -8.34 -20.14 1.22
N ALA A 63 -8.27 -20.45 -0.08
CA ALA A 63 -7.00 -20.62 -0.77
C ALA A 63 -6.22 -19.30 -0.94
N LYS A 64 -6.92 -18.16 -1.05
CA LYS A 64 -6.28 -16.83 -1.05
C LYS A 64 -5.54 -16.53 0.26
N ALA A 65 -6.04 -17.04 1.39
CA ALA A 65 -5.54 -16.67 2.71
C ALA A 65 -4.03 -16.98 2.86
N GLU A 66 -3.56 -18.11 2.33
CA GLU A 66 -2.15 -18.51 2.43
C GLU A 66 -1.23 -17.56 1.64
N PHE A 67 -1.59 -17.27 0.38
CA PHE A 67 -0.83 -16.33 -0.46
C PHE A 67 -0.81 -14.92 0.13
N MET A 68 -1.94 -14.49 0.68
CA MET A 68 -2.08 -13.17 1.30
C MET A 68 -1.30 -13.07 2.61
N ALA A 69 -1.18 -14.15 3.39
CA ALA A 69 -0.35 -14.19 4.58
C ALA A 69 1.14 -13.98 4.20
N VAL A 70 1.63 -14.74 3.22
CA VAL A 70 3.02 -14.60 2.73
C VAL A 70 3.28 -13.21 2.14
N ALA A 71 2.32 -12.65 1.39
CA ALA A 71 2.42 -11.31 0.83
C ALA A 71 2.51 -10.23 1.93
N ARG A 72 1.74 -10.38 3.01
CA ARG A 72 1.75 -9.45 4.15
C ARG A 72 3.04 -9.57 4.95
N GLU A 73 3.53 -10.78 5.19
CA GLU A 73 4.80 -11.00 5.88
C GLU A 73 5.98 -10.43 5.08
N ALA A 74 5.94 -10.56 3.74
CA ALA A 74 6.92 -9.96 2.85
C ALA A 74 6.85 -8.42 2.82
N ALA A 75 5.67 -7.84 3.06
CA ALA A 75 5.43 -6.40 3.11
C ALA A 75 5.85 -5.79 4.46
N THR A 76 7.14 -5.88 4.77
CA THR A 76 7.74 -5.30 5.98
C THR A 76 7.73 -3.77 5.95
N GLU A 77 7.73 -3.13 7.13
CA GLU A 77 7.83 -1.66 7.26
C GLU A 77 9.02 -1.08 6.49
N VAL A 78 10.18 -1.75 6.53
CA VAL A 78 11.38 -1.33 5.78
C VAL A 78 11.11 -1.26 4.27
N THR A 79 10.32 -2.18 3.73
CA THR A 79 9.94 -2.18 2.32
C THR A 79 8.92 -1.07 2.03
N ALA A 80 7.98 -0.83 2.94
CA ALA A 80 7.01 0.26 2.84
C ALA A 80 7.69 1.63 2.88
N TRP A 81 8.64 1.87 3.80
CA TRP A 81 9.39 3.12 3.92
C TRP A 81 10.25 3.41 2.68
N ARG A 82 10.94 2.40 2.13
CA ARG A 82 11.68 2.54 0.86
C ARG A 82 10.78 2.93 -0.31
N LEU A 83 9.55 2.38 -0.35
CA LEU A 83 8.57 2.72 -1.38
C LEU A 83 8.07 4.17 -1.22
N VAL A 84 7.79 4.60 0.01
CA VAL A 84 7.39 5.98 0.31
C VAL A 84 8.47 6.97 -0.09
N ARG A 85 9.74 6.68 0.25
CA ARG A 85 10.88 7.53 -0.13
C ARG A 85 11.05 7.62 -1.65
N ARG A 86 10.75 6.54 -2.40
CA ARG A 86 10.83 6.52 -3.87
C ARG A 86 9.65 7.23 -4.55
N LEU A 87 8.46 7.17 -3.95
CA LEU A 87 7.23 7.77 -4.51
C LEU A 87 7.06 9.26 -4.16
N GLY A 88 7.82 9.76 -3.18
CA GLY A 88 7.67 11.09 -2.60
C GLY A 88 6.65 11.10 -1.46
N TYR A 89 6.99 11.78 -0.38
CA TYR A 89 6.16 11.77 0.84
C TYR A 89 4.79 12.41 0.62
N SER A 90 4.70 13.46 -0.21
CA SER A 90 3.45 14.13 -0.60
C SER A 90 2.48 13.20 -1.34
N ARG A 91 2.97 12.40 -2.28
CA ARG A 91 2.15 11.42 -3.02
C ARG A 91 1.60 10.34 -2.10
N LYS A 92 2.40 9.89 -1.13
CA LYS A 92 1.91 8.96 -0.10
C LYS A 92 0.80 9.59 0.74
N GLN A 93 0.91 10.87 1.12
CA GLN A 93 -0.16 11.57 1.82
C GLN A 93 -1.46 11.54 1.00
N GLN A 94 -1.41 11.86 -0.30
CA GLN A 94 -2.59 11.84 -1.17
C GLN A 94 -3.25 10.45 -1.27
N GLN A 95 -2.44 9.39 -1.35
CA GLN A 95 -2.98 8.02 -1.35
C GLN A 95 -3.72 7.69 -0.06
N VAL A 96 -3.17 8.10 1.08
CA VAL A 96 -3.85 7.89 2.37
C VAL A 96 -5.13 8.73 2.43
N GLN A 97 -5.09 9.97 1.96
CA GLN A 97 -6.29 10.82 1.86
C GLN A 97 -7.43 10.16 1.08
N ALA A 98 -7.12 9.55 -0.07
CA ALA A 98 -8.13 8.87 -0.89
C ALA A 98 -8.76 7.67 -0.16
N LEU A 99 -7.96 6.91 0.59
CA LEU A 99 -8.46 5.81 1.42
C LEU A 99 -9.34 6.33 2.57
N GLU A 100 -8.88 7.37 3.27
CA GLU A 100 -9.62 8.00 4.38
C GLU A 100 -10.96 8.57 3.91
N ALA A 101 -11.02 9.14 2.71
CA ALA A 101 -12.24 9.67 2.13
C ALA A 101 -13.34 8.61 2.03
N GLN A 102 -12.98 7.38 1.67
CA GLN A 102 -13.91 6.25 1.52
C GLN A 102 -14.16 5.48 2.82
N THR A 103 -13.56 5.90 3.94
CA THR A 103 -13.61 5.18 5.23
C THR A 103 -14.50 5.90 6.24
N ALA A 104 -15.49 5.20 6.80
CA ALA A 104 -16.35 5.76 7.85
C ALA A 104 -15.75 5.65 9.26
N LEU A 105 -14.96 4.60 9.53
CA LEU A 105 -14.31 4.36 10.82
C LEU A 105 -12.79 4.30 10.66
N LEU A 106 -12.10 5.25 11.28
CA LEU A 106 -10.64 5.28 11.32
C LEU A 106 -10.15 4.89 12.71
N ARG A 107 -9.31 3.86 12.78
CA ARG A 107 -8.60 3.46 14.00
C ARG A 107 -7.11 3.69 13.76
N LEU A 108 -6.53 4.63 14.50
CA LEU A 108 -5.15 5.07 14.30
C LEU A 108 -4.33 4.74 15.53
N PHE A 109 -3.29 3.94 15.36
CA PHE A 109 -2.29 3.62 16.37
C PHE A 109 -0.91 3.99 15.80
N GLN A 110 -0.16 4.80 16.53
CA GLN A 110 1.20 5.18 16.15
C GLN A 110 2.11 5.07 17.40
N PRO A 111 2.92 4.00 17.52
CA PRO A 111 3.61 3.70 18.78
C PRO A 111 4.74 4.69 19.13
N ALA A 112 5.27 5.40 18.13
CA ALA A 112 6.44 6.26 18.27
C ALA A 112 6.19 7.73 17.90
N LEU A 113 5.02 8.05 17.34
CA LEU A 113 4.70 9.39 16.85
C LEU A 113 3.23 9.72 17.15
N ILE A 114 2.92 11.01 17.33
CA ILE A 114 1.53 11.47 17.36
C ILE A 114 0.82 11.12 16.05
N PRO A 115 -0.41 10.55 16.07
CA PRO A 115 -1.23 10.27 14.90
C PRO A 115 -1.19 11.40 13.88
N GLY A 116 -0.89 11.08 12.61
CA GLY A 116 -0.65 12.11 11.58
C GLY A 116 -1.75 13.14 11.39
N LEU A 117 -3.01 12.77 11.65
CA LEU A 117 -4.15 13.68 11.62
C LEU A 117 -4.15 14.70 12.78
N LEU A 118 -3.42 14.46 13.86
CA LEU A 118 -3.34 15.31 15.06
C LEU A 118 -2.04 16.12 15.13
N GLN A 119 -1.17 16.04 14.12
CA GLN A 119 0.12 16.72 14.15
C GLN A 119 -0.02 18.21 13.77
N THR A 120 0.70 19.09 14.44
CA THR A 120 0.84 20.50 14.06
C THR A 120 1.89 20.67 12.95
N PRO A 121 1.89 21.77 12.18
CA PRO A 121 2.91 22.02 11.16
C PRO A 121 4.34 21.87 11.70
N GLU A 122 4.61 22.34 12.91
CA GLU A 122 5.90 22.30 13.58
C GLU A 122 6.32 20.87 13.92
N TYR A 123 5.37 20.05 14.39
CA TYR A 123 5.62 18.63 14.65
C TYR A 123 5.95 17.88 13.36
N VAL A 124 5.18 18.14 12.30
CA VAL A 124 5.42 17.53 10.98
C VAL A 124 6.83 17.89 10.51
N ARG A 125 7.22 19.16 10.62
CA ARG A 125 8.57 19.63 10.28
C ARG A 125 9.63 18.82 11.04
N ALA A 126 9.53 18.76 12.37
CA ALA A 126 10.49 18.04 13.21
C ALA A 126 10.62 16.55 12.87
N VAL A 127 9.53 15.88 12.52
CA VAL A 127 9.55 14.47 12.08
C VAL A 127 10.32 14.31 10.77
N PHE A 128 10.09 15.19 9.80
CA PHE A 128 10.65 15.06 8.46
C PHE A 128 12.04 15.71 8.28
N THR A 129 12.49 16.57 9.19
CA THR A 129 13.86 17.09 9.18
C THR A 129 14.90 15.97 9.28
N ARG A 130 14.58 14.86 9.96
CA ARG A 130 15.47 13.70 10.10
C ARG A 130 15.59 12.87 8.81
N GLU A 131 14.72 13.10 7.83
CA GLU A 131 14.63 12.35 6.57
C GLU A 131 15.40 13.00 5.41
N SER A 132 16.18 14.05 5.69
CA SER A 132 16.99 14.79 4.70
C SER A 132 16.17 15.28 3.48
N LEU A 133 14.92 15.67 3.70
CA LEU A 133 14.09 16.27 2.67
C LEU A 133 14.58 17.67 2.32
N GLY A 134 14.56 17.99 1.03
CA GLY A 134 14.73 19.37 0.58
C GLY A 134 13.55 20.23 1.01
N GLU A 135 13.79 21.51 1.30
CA GLU A 135 12.80 22.46 1.83
C GLU A 135 11.48 22.47 1.05
N VAL A 136 11.55 22.43 -0.29
CA VAL A 136 10.37 22.42 -1.16
C VAL A 136 9.51 21.17 -0.96
N GLU A 137 10.13 20.00 -0.77
CA GLU A 137 9.38 18.75 -0.55
C GLU A 137 8.83 18.68 0.87
N LEU A 138 9.55 19.24 1.84
CA LEU A 138 9.10 19.37 3.22
C LEU A 138 7.83 20.21 3.32
N GLU A 139 7.83 21.41 2.74
CA GLU A 139 6.65 22.29 2.72
C GLU A 139 5.46 21.65 1.99
N ARG A 140 5.69 20.95 0.86
CA ARG A 140 4.64 20.16 0.19
C ARG A 140 4.08 19.05 1.07
N THR A 141 4.92 18.40 1.84
CA THR A 141 4.52 17.31 2.75
C THR A 141 3.70 17.84 3.93
N ILE A 142 4.12 18.97 4.51
CA ILE A 142 3.38 19.69 5.55
C ILE A 142 2.01 20.10 5.00
N GLY A 143 1.96 20.80 3.87
CA GLY A 143 0.71 21.23 3.24
C GLY A 143 -0.25 20.07 2.95
N ALA A 144 0.26 18.96 2.40
CA ALA A 144 -0.57 17.77 2.15
C ALA A 144 -1.12 17.14 3.45
N ARG A 145 -0.35 17.15 4.54
CA ARG A 145 -0.79 16.62 5.83
C ARG A 145 -1.85 17.52 6.47
N LEU A 146 -1.68 18.84 6.42
CA LEU A 146 -2.68 19.80 6.90
C LEU A 146 -3.97 19.73 6.08
N ALA A 147 -3.87 19.58 4.76
CA ALA A 147 -5.05 19.40 3.91
C ALA A 147 -5.85 18.14 4.30
N ARG A 148 -5.17 17.06 4.70
CA ARG A 148 -5.81 15.83 5.20
C ARG A 148 -6.54 16.03 6.53
N GLN A 149 -6.05 16.89 7.43
CA GLN A 149 -6.69 17.13 8.73
C GLN A 149 -8.13 17.62 8.64
N ARG A 150 -8.54 18.21 7.51
CA ARG A 150 -9.92 18.64 7.26
C ARG A 150 -10.95 17.51 7.46
N VAL A 151 -10.52 16.26 7.27
CA VAL A 151 -11.36 15.07 7.48
C VAL A 151 -11.88 14.94 8.92
N LEU A 152 -11.16 15.48 9.91
CA LEU A 152 -11.55 15.44 11.33
C LEU A 152 -12.85 16.20 11.62
N TYR A 153 -13.22 17.14 10.75
CA TYR A 153 -14.45 17.92 10.87
C TYR A 153 -15.65 17.27 10.16
N SER A 154 -15.46 16.12 9.52
CA SER A 154 -16.55 15.37 8.89
C SER A 154 -17.45 14.74 9.94
N ARG A 155 -18.75 15.02 9.89
CA ARG A 155 -19.77 14.39 10.75
C ARG A 155 -20.08 12.94 10.39
N GLU A 156 -19.67 12.50 9.21
CA GLU A 156 -19.91 11.16 8.69
C GLU A 156 -18.83 10.15 9.12
N LYS A 157 -17.79 10.62 9.83
CA LYS A 157 -16.61 9.82 10.18
C LYS A 157 -16.43 9.73 11.67
N THR A 158 -16.08 8.53 12.12
CA THR A 158 -15.70 8.23 13.50
C THR A 158 -14.21 7.97 13.57
N PHE A 159 -13.53 8.62 14.51
CA PHE A 159 -12.10 8.46 14.74
C PHE A 159 -11.86 7.80 16.10
N ARG A 160 -10.94 6.84 16.15
CA ARG A 160 -10.40 6.27 17.38
C ARG A 160 -8.89 6.35 17.32
N PHE A 161 -8.31 7.18 18.17
CA PHE A 161 -6.88 7.28 18.38
C PHE A 161 -6.52 6.36 19.55
N VAL A 162 -5.64 5.40 19.29
CA VAL A 162 -5.20 4.36 20.24
C VAL A 162 -3.74 4.59 20.58
#